data_AF-A0A0N5AQ19-F1
#
_entry.id   AF-A0A0N5AQ19-F1
#
_cell.length_a   1.000
_cell.length_b   1.000
_cell.length_c   1.000
_cell.angle_alpha   90.00
_cell.angle_beta   90.00
_cell.angle_gamma   90.00
#
_symmetry.space_group_name_H-M   'P 1'
#
loop_
_entity.id
_entity.type
_entity.pdbx_description
1 polymer ?
#
loop_
_entity_poly.entity_id
_entity_poly.type
_entity_poly.pdbx_seq_one_letter_code
_entity_poly.pdbx_strand_id
1 'polypeptide(L)'
;MEASIEQRLGTLEKRLGLPEFDGSLESDAVMDIAAMKREIVDLGYGFIFKIGSQLWENLREVTEDPKYATFDGKREAIECEYDLMMERINLLEQFHKSSEVVLNSEQLKNTNELQPSLDSAKQEMMSAAEDVNKYLDEITNLKNDFCDLVSEMELQLKEFDELITKAEKNKGVS
;
A
#
# COMPACT_ATOMS: atom_id res chain seq x y z
N MET A 1 -17.50 44.62 -4.35
CA MET A 1 -16.32 44.49 -3.47
C MET A 1 -16.72 44.79 -2.02
N GLU A 2 -17.49 45.85 -1.79
CA GLU A 2 -18.05 46.22 -0.47
C GLU A 2 -18.88 45.10 0.19
N ALA A 3 -19.79 44.45 -0.55
CA ALA A 3 -20.59 43.33 -0.02
C ALA A 3 -19.76 42.14 0.51
N SER A 4 -18.54 41.93 -0.01
CA SER A 4 -17.64 40.87 0.47
C SER A 4 -16.88 41.28 1.74
N ILE A 5 -16.65 42.59 1.90
CA ILE A 5 -16.01 43.15 3.10
C ILE A 5 -17.01 43.16 4.25
N GLU A 6 -18.27 43.57 4.00
CA GLU A 6 -19.36 43.54 4.99
C GLU A 6 -19.62 42.12 5.50
N GLN A 7 -19.68 41.12 4.61
CA GLN A 7 -19.89 39.73 5.03
C GLN A 7 -18.73 39.19 5.90
N ARG A 8 -17.49 39.60 5.59
CA ARG A 8 -16.30 39.22 6.36
C ARG A 8 -16.25 39.91 7.73
N LEU A 9 -16.62 41.19 7.79
CA LEU A 9 -16.77 41.95 9.03
C LEU A 9 -17.84 41.34 9.94
N GLY A 10 -19.04 41.07 9.42
CA GLY A 10 -20.11 40.44 10.21
C GLY A 10 -19.74 39.05 10.74
N THR A 11 -18.94 38.29 10.00
CA THR A 11 -18.43 36.98 10.47
C THR A 11 -17.41 37.15 11.60
N LEU A 12 -16.57 38.18 11.53
CA LEU A 12 -15.59 38.52 12.57
C LEU A 12 -16.26 39.04 13.84
N GLU A 13 -17.24 39.94 13.71
CA GLU A 13 -18.01 40.51 14.81
C GLU A 13 -18.73 39.41 15.59
N LYS A 14 -19.38 38.47 14.88
CA LYS A 14 -20.03 37.31 15.49
C LYS A 14 -19.06 36.38 16.22
N ARG A 15 -17.83 36.22 15.72
CA ARG A 15 -16.79 35.40 16.37
C ARG A 15 -16.21 36.07 17.62
N LEU A 16 -16.11 37.39 17.60
CA LEU A 16 -15.60 38.19 18.71
C LEU A 16 -16.68 38.48 19.78
N GLY A 17 -17.93 38.09 19.51
CA GLY A 17 -19.05 38.34 20.43
C GLY A 17 -19.42 39.81 20.53
N LEU A 18 -19.10 40.61 19.51
CA LEU A 18 -19.42 42.03 19.47
C LEU A 18 -20.92 42.23 19.20
N PRO A 19 -21.60 43.15 19.91
CA PRO A 19 -23.01 43.45 19.65
C PRO A 19 -23.21 44.03 18.24
N GLU A 20 -24.38 43.80 17.64
CA GLU A 20 -24.73 44.33 16.32
C GLU A 20 -24.72 45.86 16.37
N PHE A 21 -24.00 46.49 15.42
CA PHE A 21 -23.85 47.95 15.35
C PHE A 21 -25.19 48.58 14.96
N ASP A 22 -25.88 49.20 15.91
CA ASP A 22 -27.21 49.81 15.74
C ASP A 22 -27.15 51.26 15.21
N GLY A 23 -25.97 51.74 14.83
CA GLY A 23 -25.76 53.11 14.36
C GLY A 23 -25.88 54.17 15.46
N SER A 24 -26.12 53.78 16.71
CA SER A 24 -26.05 54.64 17.87
C SER A 24 -24.61 54.67 18.37
N LEU A 25 -23.89 55.74 18.05
CA LEU A 25 -22.55 55.98 18.59
C LEU A 25 -22.66 56.50 20.03
N GLU A 26 -23.35 55.76 20.91
CA GLU A 26 -23.22 55.93 22.35
C GLU A 26 -21.84 55.40 22.73
N SER A 27 -20.94 56.37 22.95
CA SER A 27 -19.54 56.25 23.35
C SER A 27 -19.36 55.56 24.71
N ASP A 28 -19.77 54.29 24.85
CA ASP A 28 -19.60 53.53 26.09
C ASP A 28 -18.79 52.24 25.95
N ALA A 29 -18.07 52.13 24.82
CA ALA A 29 -16.95 51.20 24.67
C ALA A 29 -15.67 51.95 24.30
N VAL A 30 -15.41 53.09 24.96
CA VAL A 30 -14.02 53.52 25.14
C VAL A 30 -13.41 52.46 26.03
N MET A 31 -12.88 51.39 25.42
CA MET A 31 -11.96 50.46 26.07
C MET A 31 -11.04 51.33 26.91
N ASP A 32 -11.18 51.27 28.24
CA ASP A 32 -10.34 52.08 29.11
C ASP A 32 -8.94 51.48 29.01
N ILE A 33 -8.17 51.99 28.06
CA ILE A 33 -6.81 51.57 27.76
C ILE A 33 -5.96 51.70 29.04
N ALA A 34 -6.30 52.64 29.92
CA ALA A 34 -5.63 52.79 31.21
C ALA A 34 -6.00 51.66 32.18
N ALA A 35 -7.25 51.22 32.22
CA ALA A 35 -7.67 50.05 33.01
C ALA A 35 -7.05 48.75 32.48
N MET A 36 -7.08 48.52 31.17
CA MET A 36 -6.46 47.34 30.55
C MET A 36 -4.94 47.33 30.76
N LYS A 37 -4.27 48.47 30.61
CA LYS A 37 -2.83 48.59 30.89
C LYS A 37 -2.51 48.29 32.35
N ARG A 38 -3.37 48.74 33.27
CA ARG A 38 -3.23 48.45 34.71
C ARG A 38 -3.38 46.95 34.98
N GLU A 39 -4.40 46.31 34.42
CA GLU A 39 -4.63 44.87 34.56
C GLU A 39 -3.46 44.03 34.02
N ILE A 40 -2.92 44.39 32.85
CA ILE A 40 -1.75 43.70 32.26
C ILE A 40 -0.49 43.90 33.13
N VAL A 41 -0.33 45.07 33.75
CA VAL A 41 0.76 45.34 34.70
C VAL A 41 0.57 44.55 35.99
N ASP A 42 -0.66 44.49 36.53
CA ASP A 42 -1.01 43.78 37.75
C ASP A 42 -0.86 42.26 37.59
N LEU A 43 -1.11 41.74 36.38
CA LEU A 43 -0.85 40.34 36.00
C LEU A 43 0.65 40.03 35.81
N GLY A 44 1.54 41.01 36.00
CA GLY A 44 3.00 40.84 35.91
C GLY A 44 3.57 40.97 34.50
N TYR A 45 2.74 41.26 33.49
CA TYR A 45 3.13 41.37 32.08
C TYR A 45 3.49 42.81 31.67
N GLY A 46 3.71 43.71 32.63
CA GLY A 46 4.07 45.11 32.37
C GLY A 46 5.36 45.32 31.58
N PHE A 47 6.20 44.28 31.45
CA PHE A 47 7.40 44.30 30.60
C PHE A 47 7.07 44.41 29.11
N ILE A 48 5.89 43.97 28.66
CA ILE A 48 5.46 44.03 27.26
C ILE A 48 5.43 45.49 26.77
N PHE A 49 5.01 46.42 27.63
CA PHE A 49 4.99 47.86 27.31
C PHE A 49 6.38 48.50 27.31
N LYS A 50 7.41 47.79 27.78
CA LYS A 50 8.82 48.23 27.73
C LYS A 50 9.54 47.70 26.50
N ILE A 51 8.92 46.81 25.72
CA ILE A 51 9.48 46.36 24.45
C ILE A 51 9.40 47.52 23.48
N GLY A 52 10.55 48.16 23.25
CA GLY A 52 10.66 49.27 22.30
C GLY A 52 10.29 48.83 20.89
N SER A 53 9.70 49.73 20.10
CA SER A 53 9.37 49.50 18.70
C SER A 53 10.56 48.99 17.88
N GLN A 54 11.77 49.44 18.21
CA GLN A 54 13.01 48.97 17.60
C GLN A 54 13.21 47.46 17.71
N LEU A 55 12.80 46.83 18.82
CA LEU A 55 12.97 45.38 18.99
C LEU A 55 12.02 44.60 18.06
N TRP A 56 10.84 45.15 17.80
CA TRP A 56 9.87 44.60 16.86
C TRP A 56 10.31 44.79 15.40
N GLU A 57 10.95 45.91 15.08
CA GLU A 57 11.56 46.14 13.77
C GLU A 57 12.73 45.19 13.52
N ASN A 58 13.64 45.04 14.50
CA ASN A 58 14.77 44.12 14.38
C ASN A 58 14.31 42.65 14.27
N LEU A 59 13.25 42.24 14.99
CA LEU A 59 12.68 40.89 14.87
C LEU A 59 12.06 40.65 13.49
N ARG A 60 11.42 41.67 12.92
CA ARG A 60 10.82 41.61 11.58
C ARG A 60 11.90 41.43 10.51
N GLU A 61 12.99 42.21 10.58
CA GLU A 61 14.12 42.12 9.66
C GLU A 61 14.75 40.72 9.65
N VAL A 62 14.92 40.10 10.82
CA VAL A 62 15.48 38.74 10.95
C VAL A 62 14.60 37.66 10.32
N THR A 63 13.28 37.85 10.31
CA THR A 63 12.33 36.91 9.70
C THR A 63 12.07 37.14 8.22
N GLU A 64 12.35 38.35 7.71
CA GLU A 64 12.11 38.73 6.32
C GLU A 64 13.35 38.53 5.43
N ASP A 65 14.57 38.50 5.99
CA ASP A 65 15.78 38.24 5.21
C ASP A 65 15.94 36.74 4.88
N PRO A 66 15.96 36.34 3.60
CA PRO A 66 16.27 34.96 3.25
C PRO A 66 17.71 34.65 3.70
N LYS A 67 17.92 33.48 4.32
CA LYS A 67 19.19 32.96 4.87
C LYS A 67 20.41 32.96 3.92
N TYR A 68 20.27 33.46 2.69
CA TYR A 68 21.31 33.63 1.70
C TYR A 68 21.26 35.03 1.06
N ALA A 69 21.42 36.06 1.88
CA ALA A 69 21.36 37.46 1.45
C ALA A 69 22.56 37.87 0.56
N THR A 70 23.69 37.16 0.59
CA THR A 70 24.90 37.50 -0.17
C THR A 70 25.28 36.41 -1.18
N PHE A 71 25.95 36.81 -2.27
CA PHE A 71 26.46 35.90 -3.30
C PHE A 71 27.43 34.87 -2.70
N ASP A 72 28.30 35.30 -1.79
CA ASP A 72 29.26 34.42 -1.11
C ASP A 72 28.55 33.37 -0.24
N GLY A 73 27.47 33.74 0.47
CA GLY A 73 26.68 32.78 1.25
C GLY A 73 25.96 31.73 0.40
N LYS A 74 25.55 32.10 -0.83
CA LYS A 74 25.03 31.14 -1.80
C LYS A 74 26.13 30.20 -2.32
N ARG A 75 27.32 30.73 -2.60
CA ARG A 75 28.47 29.92 -3.06
C ARG A 75 28.87 28.90 -2.00
N GLU A 76 29.01 29.32 -0.75
CA GLU A 76 29.41 28.46 0.36
C GLU A 76 28.36 27.36 0.63
N ALA A 77 27.07 27.68 0.54
CA ALA A 77 26.01 26.67 0.66
C ALA A 77 26.04 25.63 -0.47
N ILE A 78 26.29 26.06 -1.71
CA ILE A 78 26.43 25.16 -2.86
C ILE A 78 27.68 24.28 -2.72
N GLU A 79 28.80 24.83 -2.24
CA GLU A 79 30.03 24.07 -1.99
C GLU A 79 29.84 23.04 -0.86
N CYS A 80 29.14 23.42 0.22
CA CYS A 80 28.83 22.53 1.34
C CYS A 80 27.97 21.33 0.92
N GLU A 81 27.03 21.53 -0.03
CA GLU A 81 26.11 20.49 -0.50
C GLU A 81 26.52 19.87 -1.86
N TYR A 82 27.73 20.18 -2.36
CA TYR A 82 28.16 19.75 -3.70
C TYR A 82 28.17 18.23 -3.86
N ASP A 83 28.73 17.50 -2.90
CA ASP A 83 28.81 16.04 -2.93
C ASP A 83 27.42 15.39 -2.98
N LEU A 84 26.48 15.93 -2.18
CA LEU A 84 25.08 15.48 -2.18
C LEU A 84 24.39 15.76 -3.52
N MET A 85 24.69 16.90 -4.13
CA MET A 85 24.17 17.26 -5.46
C MET A 85 24.70 16.31 -6.53
N MET A 86 26.00 15.98 -6.49
CA MET A 86 26.63 15.03 -7.41
C MET A 86 26.10 13.61 -7.24
N GLU A 87 25.89 13.15 -5.99
CA GLU A 87 25.28 11.85 -5.72
C GLU A 87 23.86 11.77 -6.29
N ARG A 88 23.05 12.82 -6.09
CA ARG A 88 21.70 12.91 -6.67
C ARG A 88 21.71 12.86 -8.19
N ILE A 89 22.65 13.55 -8.84
CA ILE A 89 22.80 13.51 -10.30
C ILE A 89 23.09 12.07 -10.76
N ASN A 90 24.02 11.37 -10.12
CA ASN A 90 24.35 9.98 -10.47
C ASN A 90 23.15 9.04 -10.29
N LEU A 91 22.40 9.17 -9.18
CA LEU A 91 21.19 8.39 -8.94
C LEU A 91 20.11 8.65 -9.99
N LEU A 92 19.93 9.92 -10.40
CA LEU A 92 18.99 10.28 -11.46
C LEU A 92 19.40 9.71 -12.82
N GLU A 93 20.69 9.70 -13.15
CA GLU A 93 21.18 9.06 -14.37
C GLU A 93 20.96 7.55 -14.37
N GLN A 94 21.22 6.87 -13.24
CA GLN A 94 20.95 5.44 -13.09
C GLN A 94 19.47 5.13 -13.18
N PHE A 95 18.63 5.93 -12.52
CA PHE A 95 17.19 5.82 -12.62
C PHE A 95 16.73 5.99 -14.07
N HIS A 96 17.19 7.01 -14.77
CA HIS A 96 16.83 7.24 -16.17
C HIS A 96 17.20 6.04 -17.07
N LYS A 97 18.45 5.57 -16.99
CA LYS A 97 18.93 4.39 -17.73
C LYS A 97 18.10 3.13 -17.45
N SER A 98 17.77 2.89 -16.18
CA SER A 98 16.99 1.71 -15.78
C SER A 98 15.50 1.83 -16.15
N SER A 99 14.95 3.04 -16.12
CA SER A 99 13.54 3.29 -16.42
C SER A 99 13.19 2.97 -17.88
N GLU A 100 14.09 3.29 -18.81
CA GLU A 100 13.90 2.99 -20.23
C GLU A 100 13.89 1.48 -20.51
N VAL A 101 14.75 0.72 -19.81
CA VAL A 101 14.84 -0.75 -19.95
C VAL A 101 13.66 -1.46 -19.28
N VAL A 102 13.25 -1.03 -18.09
CA VAL A 102 12.22 -1.72 -17.30
C VAL A 102 10.81 -1.37 -17.79
N LEU A 103 10.53 -0.09 -18.08
CA LEU A 103 9.18 0.35 -18.44
C LEU A 103 8.82 0.08 -19.90
N ASN A 104 9.80 0.00 -20.80
CA ASN A 104 9.58 -0.35 -22.21
C ASN A 104 9.87 -1.83 -22.51
N SER A 105 10.02 -2.68 -21.49
CA SER A 105 10.23 -4.10 -21.72
C SER A 105 9.02 -4.70 -22.45
N GLU A 106 9.23 -5.10 -23.70
CA GLU A 106 8.23 -5.82 -24.50
C GLU A 106 7.72 -7.08 -23.78
N GLN A 107 8.54 -7.67 -22.91
CA GLN A 107 8.17 -8.84 -22.11
C GLN A 107 7.02 -8.53 -21.16
N LEU A 108 6.99 -7.35 -20.53
CA LEU A 108 5.88 -6.91 -19.69
C LEU A 108 4.65 -6.57 -20.53
N LYS A 109 4.85 -5.94 -21.69
CA LYS A 109 3.76 -5.58 -22.61
C LYS A 109 3.02 -6.81 -23.16
N ASN A 110 3.75 -7.89 -23.45
CA ASN A 110 3.20 -9.08 -24.09
C ASN A 110 2.65 -10.12 -23.09
N THR A 111 2.71 -9.85 -21.77
CA THR A 111 2.13 -10.75 -20.75
C THR A 111 0.65 -11.06 -20.98
N ASN A 112 -0.13 -10.04 -21.37
CA ASN A 112 -1.56 -10.21 -21.68
C ASN A 112 -1.80 -11.06 -22.94
N GLU A 113 -0.87 -11.05 -23.90
CA GLU A 113 -0.97 -11.85 -25.13
C GLU A 113 -0.67 -13.33 -24.87
N LEU A 114 0.17 -13.62 -23.87
CA LEU A 114 0.52 -14.99 -23.47
C LEU A 114 -0.55 -15.64 -22.58
N GLN A 115 -1.41 -14.84 -21.94
CA GLN A 115 -2.42 -15.32 -21.00
C GLN A 115 -3.36 -16.40 -21.61
N PRO A 116 -3.94 -16.22 -22.81
CA PRO A 116 -4.82 -17.23 -23.39
C PRO A 116 -4.11 -18.56 -23.70
N SER A 117 -2.84 -18.50 -24.12
CA SER A 117 -2.04 -19.70 -24.37
C SER A 117 -1.74 -20.45 -23.08
N LEU A 118 -1.49 -19.73 -21.98
CA LEU A 118 -1.29 -20.32 -20.66
C LEU A 118 -2.57 -20.97 -20.13
N ASP A 119 -3.72 -20.32 -20.32
CA ASP A 119 -5.02 -20.85 -19.91
C ASP A 119 -5.39 -22.12 -20.72
N SER A 120 -5.12 -22.13 -22.03
CA SER A 120 -5.29 -23.32 -22.88
C SER A 120 -4.41 -24.48 -22.40
N ALA A 121 -3.11 -24.23 -22.17
CA ALA A 121 -2.19 -25.25 -21.69
C ALA A 121 -2.62 -25.81 -20.32
N LYS A 122 -3.09 -24.94 -19.42
CA LYS A 122 -3.64 -25.37 -18.12
C LYS A 122 -4.85 -26.28 -18.29
N GLN A 123 -5.77 -25.95 -19.19
CA GLN A 123 -6.96 -26.75 -19.43
C GLN A 123 -6.62 -28.12 -20.02
N GLU A 124 -5.68 -28.17 -20.97
CA GLU A 124 -5.16 -29.43 -21.54
C GLU A 124 -4.51 -30.31 -20.46
N MET A 125 -3.69 -29.73 -19.59
CA MET A 125 -3.07 -30.47 -18.47
C MET A 125 -4.10 -31.03 -17.50
N MET A 126 -5.16 -30.29 -17.20
CA MET A 126 -6.25 -30.78 -16.35
C MET A 126 -6.99 -31.95 -16.99
N SER A 127 -7.35 -31.83 -18.28
CA SER A 127 -8.00 -32.92 -19.01
C SER A 127 -7.14 -34.18 -19.05
N ALA A 128 -5.83 -34.03 -19.33
CA ALA A 128 -4.91 -35.15 -19.35
C ALA A 128 -4.79 -35.82 -17.97
N ALA A 129 -4.82 -35.04 -16.88
CA ALA A 129 -4.80 -35.58 -15.52
C ALA A 129 -6.07 -36.39 -15.20
N GLU A 130 -7.23 -35.93 -15.67
CA GLU A 130 -8.49 -36.67 -15.54
C GLU A 130 -8.46 -37.99 -16.31
N ASP A 131 -7.96 -37.98 -17.55
CA ASP A 131 -7.80 -39.19 -18.36
C ASP A 131 -6.85 -40.21 -17.70
N VAL A 132 -5.72 -39.74 -17.16
CA VAL A 132 -4.76 -40.60 -16.45
C VAL A 132 -5.41 -41.24 -15.23
N ASN A 133 -6.19 -40.48 -14.44
CA ASN A 133 -6.91 -41.04 -13.29
C ASN A 133 -7.90 -42.11 -13.72
N LYS A 134 -8.66 -41.87 -14.79
CA LYS A 134 -9.59 -42.85 -15.33
C LYS A 134 -8.86 -44.15 -15.75
N TYR A 135 -7.72 -44.04 -16.44
CA TYR A 135 -6.95 -45.22 -16.81
C TYR A 135 -6.38 -45.96 -15.60
N LEU A 136 -5.99 -45.26 -14.54
CA LEU A 136 -5.56 -45.89 -13.29
C LEU A 136 -6.70 -46.69 -12.63
N ASP A 137 -7.92 -46.16 -12.63
CA ASP A 137 -9.09 -46.87 -12.13
C ASP A 137 -9.40 -48.11 -12.97
N GLU A 138 -9.36 -47.99 -14.30
CA GLU A 138 -9.56 -49.11 -15.24
C GLU A 138 -8.51 -50.22 -15.04
N ILE A 139 -7.23 -49.85 -14.90
CA ILE A 139 -6.13 -50.81 -14.62
C ILE A 139 -6.33 -51.47 -13.26
N THR A 140 -6.77 -50.72 -12.25
CA THR A 140 -7.02 -51.26 -10.90
C THR A 140 -8.16 -52.27 -10.93
N ASN A 141 -9.24 -51.97 -11.63
CA ASN A 141 -10.36 -52.90 -11.80
C ASN A 141 -9.93 -54.16 -12.56
N LEU A 142 -9.23 -54.01 -13.68
CA LEU A 142 -8.72 -55.15 -14.45
C LEU A 142 -7.80 -56.05 -13.63
N LYS A 143 -6.95 -55.45 -12.78
CA LYS A 143 -6.10 -56.19 -11.85
C LYS A 143 -6.91 -57.01 -10.85
N ASN A 144 -7.97 -56.42 -10.29
CA ASN A 144 -8.85 -57.12 -9.35
C ASN A 144 -9.57 -58.28 -10.04
N ASP A 145 -10.16 -58.05 -11.22
CA ASP A 145 -10.81 -59.09 -12.02
C ASP A 145 -9.86 -60.26 -12.33
N PHE A 146 -8.59 -59.95 -12.64
CA PHE A 146 -7.56 -60.97 -12.87
C PHE A 146 -7.22 -61.76 -11.60
N CYS A 147 -7.10 -61.10 -10.45
CA CYS A 147 -6.86 -61.76 -9.17
C CYS A 147 -8.04 -62.69 -8.79
N ASP A 148 -9.28 -62.26 -9.03
CA ASP A 148 -10.46 -63.07 -8.78
C ASP A 148 -10.49 -64.30 -9.69
N LEU A 149 -10.18 -64.13 -10.98
CA LEU A 149 -10.10 -65.24 -11.93
C LEU A 149 -9.03 -66.27 -11.54
N VAL A 150 -7.84 -65.82 -11.13
CA VAL A 150 -6.78 -66.73 -10.67
C VAL A 150 -7.23 -67.50 -9.43
N SER A 151 -7.88 -66.84 -8.49
CA SER A 151 -8.39 -67.47 -7.26
C SER A 151 -9.45 -68.54 -7.57
N GLU A 152 -10.35 -68.26 -8.51
CA GLU A 152 -11.36 -69.22 -8.98
C GLU A 152 -10.72 -70.43 -9.67
N MET A 153 -9.70 -70.21 -10.51
CA MET A 153 -8.96 -71.30 -11.16
C MET A 153 -8.21 -72.18 -10.15
N GLU A 154 -7.61 -71.58 -9.12
CA GLU A 154 -6.97 -72.31 -8.03
C GLU A 154 -7.97 -73.19 -7.25
N LEU A 155 -9.18 -72.66 -7.01
CA LEU A 155 -10.26 -73.41 -6.36
C LEU A 155 -10.71 -74.60 -7.22
N GLN A 156 -10.93 -74.38 -8.52
CA GLN A 156 -11.32 -75.45 -9.45
C GLN A 156 -10.25 -76.53 -9.59
N LEU A 157 -8.97 -76.16 -9.65
CA LEU A 157 -7.87 -77.13 -9.65
C LEU A 157 -7.87 -78.00 -8.40
N LYS A 158 -8.10 -77.39 -7.22
CA LYS A 158 -8.20 -78.12 -5.96
C LYS A 158 -9.41 -79.07 -5.94
N GLU A 159 -10.56 -78.65 -6.45
CA GLU A 159 -11.74 -79.51 -6.59
C GLU A 159 -11.47 -80.71 -7.52
N PHE A 160 -10.78 -80.48 -8.64
CA PHE A 160 -10.38 -81.56 -9.55
C PHE A 160 -9.40 -82.53 -8.90
N ASP A 161 -8.39 -82.05 -8.18
CA ASP A 161 -7.45 -82.90 -7.44
C ASP A 161 -8.16 -83.76 -6.39
N GLU A 162 -9.14 -83.21 -5.67
CA GLU A 162 -9.96 -83.97 -4.71
C GLU A 162 -10.80 -85.06 -5.39
N LEU A 163 -11.40 -84.76 -6.55
CA LEU A 163 -12.17 -85.72 -7.34
C LEU A 163 -11.29 -86.85 -7.89
N ILE A 164 -10.10 -86.52 -8.42
CA ILE A 164 -9.12 -87.51 -8.89
C ILE A 164 -8.69 -88.41 -7.74
N THR A 165 -8.32 -87.83 -6.59
CA THR A 165 -7.90 -88.57 -5.40
C THR A 165 -8.99 -89.56 -4.93
N LYS A 166 -10.26 -89.14 -4.93
CA LYS A 166 -11.41 -90.02 -4.60
C LYS A 166 -11.56 -91.15 -5.63
N ALA A 167 -11.45 -90.85 -6.92
CA ALA A 167 -11.56 -91.84 -7.99
C ALA A 167 -10.45 -92.89 -7.94
N GLU A 168 -9.22 -92.49 -7.63
CA GLU A 168 -8.08 -93.38 -7.46
C GLU A 168 -8.24 -94.31 -6.25
N LYS A 169 -8.68 -93.78 -5.10
CA LYS A 169 -8.97 -94.60 -3.91
C LYS A 169 -10.03 -95.66 -4.17
N ASN A 170 -11.07 -95.33 -4.92
CA ASN A 170 -12.14 -96.29 -5.26
C ASN A 170 -11.69 -97.39 -6.24
N LYS A 171 -10.62 -97.17 -7.02
CA LYS A 171 -10.03 -98.20 -7.90
C LYS A 171 -9.02 -99.11 -7.19
N GLY A 172 -8.47 -98.68 -6.05
CA GLY A 172 -7.50 -99.46 -5.26
C GLY A 172 -8.11 -100.50 -4.32
N VAL A 173 -9.44 -100.65 -4.29
CA VAL A 173 -10.16 -101.66 -3.51
C VAL A 173 -10.86 -102.61 -4.48
N SER A 174 -10.10 -103.52 -5.09
CA SER A 174 -10.60 -104.71 -5.79
C SER A 174 -9.65 -105.87 -5.58
#